data_AF-A0A7W1HN57-F1
#
_entry.id   AF-A0A7W1HN57-F1
#
_cell.length_a   1.000
_cell.length_b   1.000
_cell.length_c   1.000
_cell.angle_alpha   90.00
_cell.angle_beta   90.00
_cell.angle_gamma   90.00
#
_symmetry.space_group_name_H-M   'P 1'
#
loop_
_entity.id
_entity.type
_entity.pdbx_description
1 polymer ?
#
loop_
_entity_poly.entity_id
_entity_poly.type
_entity_poly.pdbx_seq_one_letter_code
_entity_poly.pdbx_strand_id
1 'polypeptide(L)'
;MSVQQALETTRQRNEMLDEYCAQIGRDPGEITRSLLVWPFMPETPFDSNDAFHDLVGRYREARMNEFIFYWLREEALEYAYDRTMVERSAGRETLERLATEVIPKLRAKPTS
;
A
#
# COMPACT_ATOMS: atom_id res chain seq x y z
N MET A 1 15.72 5.41 -2.84
CA MET A 1 14.80 6.34 -2.16
C MET A 1 14.46 5.75 -0.81
N SER A 2 14.56 6.49 0.29
CA SER A 2 14.15 6.01 1.62
C SER A 2 12.62 5.97 1.76
N VAL A 3 12.11 5.29 2.80
CA VAL A 3 10.68 5.31 3.15
C VAL A 3 10.16 6.74 3.31
N GLN A 4 10.89 7.56 4.06
CA GLN A 4 10.49 8.95 4.33
C GLN A 4 10.43 9.80 3.05
N GLN A 5 11.40 9.63 2.15
CA GLN A 5 11.38 10.32 0.85
C GLN A 5 10.20 9.86 -0.02
N ALA A 6 9.86 8.56 0.01
CA ALA A 6 8.71 8.03 -0.71
C ALA A 6 7.40 8.64 -0.21
N LEU A 7 7.19 8.67 1.11
CA LEU A 7 6.01 9.27 1.75
C LEU A 7 5.88 10.76 1.44
N GLU A 8 6.96 11.52 1.60
CA GLU A 8 6.99 12.95 1.29
C GLU A 8 6.59 13.20 -0.17
N THR A 9 7.22 12.47 -1.09
CA THR A 9 6.92 12.57 -2.52
C THR A 9 5.45 12.23 -2.81
N THR A 10 4.92 11.19 -2.17
CA THR A 10 3.52 10.79 -2.30
C THR A 10 2.57 11.89 -1.82
N ARG A 11 2.84 12.49 -0.65
CA ARG A 11 2.01 13.57 -0.11
C ARG A 11 2.02 14.79 -1.03
N GLN A 12 3.20 15.25 -1.46
CA GLN A 12 3.33 16.37 -2.38
C GLN A 12 2.54 16.15 -3.69
N ARG A 13 2.63 14.94 -4.25
CA ARG A 13 1.88 14.60 -5.48
C ARG A 13 0.37 14.60 -5.27
N ASN A 14 -0.09 14.15 -4.11
CA ASN A 14 -1.52 14.17 -3.79
C ASN A 14 -2.03 15.59 -3.50
N GLU A 15 -1.22 16.44 -2.88
CA GLU A 15 -1.53 17.88 -2.73
C GLU A 15 -1.67 18.55 -4.10
N MET A 16 -0.73 18.32 -5.01
CA MET A 16 -0.81 18.84 -6.39
C MET A 16 -2.05 18.33 -7.14
N LEU A 17 -2.40 17.03 -6.99
CA LEU A 17 -3.60 16.48 -7.58
C LEU A 17 -4.86 17.20 -7.08
N ASP A 18 -4.92 17.49 -5.78
CA ASP A 18 -6.06 18.18 -5.18
C ASP A 18 -6.17 19.61 -5.70
N GLU A 19 -5.05 20.32 -5.82
CA GLU A 19 -5.00 21.66 -6.44
C GLU A 19 -5.51 21.65 -7.89
N TYR A 20 -5.05 20.68 -8.70
CA TYR A 20 -5.50 20.57 -10.09
C TYR A 20 -6.98 20.20 -10.21
N CYS A 21 -7.50 19.34 -9.31
CA CYS A 21 -8.93 19.04 -9.26
C CYS A 21 -9.75 20.31 -8.94
N ALA A 22 -9.31 21.10 -7.95
CA ALA A 22 -9.98 22.34 -7.58
C ALA A 22 -10.02 23.36 -8.74
N GLN A 23 -8.93 23.48 -9.51
CA GLN A 23 -8.86 24.39 -10.67
C GLN A 23 -9.89 24.08 -11.76
N ILE A 24 -10.26 22.80 -11.93
CA ILE A 24 -11.25 22.37 -12.93
C ILE A 24 -12.64 22.11 -12.35
N GLY A 25 -12.86 22.41 -11.05
CA GLY A 25 -14.13 22.18 -10.37
C GLY A 25 -14.48 20.70 -10.13
N ARG A 26 -13.47 19.83 -10.07
CA ARG A 26 -13.63 18.41 -9.73
C ARG A 26 -13.41 18.18 -8.24
N ASP A 27 -14.23 17.33 -7.63
CA ASP A 27 -13.96 16.86 -6.27
C ASP A 27 -12.80 15.84 -6.27
N PRO A 28 -11.65 16.14 -5.63
CA PRO A 28 -10.55 15.18 -5.52
C PRO A 28 -10.90 13.94 -4.70
N GLY A 29 -11.95 13.97 -3.87
CA GLY A 29 -12.44 12.84 -3.09
C GLY A 29 -13.03 11.71 -3.94
N GLU A 30 -13.47 12.01 -5.17
CA GLU A 30 -14.00 11.01 -6.12
C GLU A 30 -12.89 10.17 -6.79
N ILE A 31 -11.62 10.52 -6.59
CA ILE A 31 -10.48 9.81 -7.17
C ILE A 31 -9.97 8.73 -6.21
N THR A 32 -10.10 7.46 -6.62
CA THR A 32 -9.34 6.36 -6.01
C THR A 32 -7.85 6.57 -6.32
N ARG A 33 -7.04 6.62 -5.26
CA ARG A 33 -5.58 6.75 -5.28
C ARG A 33 -4.97 5.45 -4.79
N SER A 34 -4.48 4.66 -5.74
CA SER A 34 -3.92 3.34 -5.49
C SER A 34 -2.41 3.43 -5.22
N LEU A 35 -1.97 2.81 -4.14
CA LEU A 35 -0.57 2.51 -3.87
C LEU A 35 -0.28 1.08 -4.28
N LEU A 36 0.53 0.91 -5.33
CA LEU A 36 1.16 -0.37 -5.63
C LEU A 36 2.41 -0.53 -4.76
N VAL A 37 2.38 -1.50 -3.85
CA VAL A 37 3.50 -1.85 -2.99
C VAL A 37 4.43 -2.77 -3.74
N TRP A 38 5.45 -2.17 -4.35
CA TRP A 38 6.43 -2.87 -5.17
C TRP A 38 7.42 -3.69 -4.32
N PRO A 39 7.72 -4.97 -4.62
CA PRO A 39 8.55 -5.81 -3.76
C PRO A 39 9.99 -5.31 -3.55
N PHE A 40 10.50 -4.39 -4.37
CA PHE A 40 11.84 -3.80 -4.18
C PHE A 40 11.83 -2.44 -3.46
N MET A 41 10.66 -1.96 -3.02
CA MET A 41 10.62 -0.76 -2.18
C MET A 41 11.28 -1.04 -0.81
N PRO A 42 11.70 -0.02 -0.04
CA PRO A 42 12.31 -0.25 1.26
C PRO A 42 11.36 -0.82 2.33
N GLU A 43 10.04 -0.72 2.11
CA GLU A 43 9.02 -1.24 3.02
C GLU A 43 9.01 -2.77 3.06
N THR A 44 8.65 -3.32 4.21
CA THR A 44 8.48 -4.76 4.44
C THR A 44 7.15 -5.04 5.15
N PRO A 45 6.00 -4.76 4.50
CA PRO A 45 4.69 -4.80 5.16
C PRO A 45 4.25 -6.20 5.62
N PHE A 46 4.96 -7.25 5.21
CA PHE A 46 4.62 -8.63 5.55
C PHE A 46 5.46 -9.23 6.67
N ASP A 47 6.46 -8.49 7.18
CA ASP A 47 7.31 -8.95 8.30
C ASP A 47 6.51 -9.10 9.59
N SER A 48 5.47 -8.29 9.78
CA SER A 48 4.55 -8.38 10.91
C SER A 48 3.22 -7.69 10.64
N ASN A 49 2.20 -7.96 11.46
CA ASN A 49 0.93 -7.23 11.40
C ASN A 49 1.12 -5.74 11.70
N ASP A 50 2.03 -5.38 12.60
CA ASP A 50 2.34 -3.98 12.93
C ASP A 50 3.00 -3.26 11.76
N ALA A 51 3.92 -3.92 11.03
CA ALA A 51 4.52 -3.37 9.81
C ALA A 51 3.46 -3.11 8.73
N PHE A 52 2.48 -4.01 8.59
CA PHE A 52 1.36 -3.81 7.69
C PHE A 52 0.49 -2.62 8.11
N HIS A 53 0.13 -2.54 9.40
CA HIS A 53 -0.67 -1.44 9.95
C HIS A 53 0.02 -0.09 9.79
N ASP A 54 1.32 -0.02 10.10
CA ASP A 54 2.14 1.18 9.96
C ASP A 54 2.21 1.66 8.51
N LEU A 55 2.49 0.75 7.56
CA LEU A 55 2.48 1.09 6.13
C LEU A 55 1.12 1.66 5.70
N VAL A 56 0.03 0.96 6.03
CA VAL A 56 -1.32 1.41 5.64
C VAL A 56 -1.66 2.74 6.31
N GLY A 57 -1.32 2.92 7.58
CA GLY A 57 -1.55 4.15 8.34
C GLY A 57 -0.85 5.36 7.70
N ARG A 58 0.48 5.28 7.53
CA ARG A 58 1.28 6.37 6.97
C ARG A 58 0.83 6.78 5.56
N TYR A 59 0.51 5.81 4.71
CA TYR A 59 0.07 6.11 3.35
C TYR A 59 -1.40 6.57 3.28
N ARG A 60 -2.26 6.17 4.23
CA ARG A 60 -3.61 6.76 4.38
C ARG A 60 -3.53 8.22 4.80
N GLU A 61 -2.64 8.58 5.72
CA GLU A 61 -2.37 9.98 6.09
C GLU A 61 -1.87 10.77 4.87
N ALA A 62 -1.10 10.13 3.99
CA ALA A 62 -0.70 10.67 2.70
C ALA A 62 -1.80 10.60 1.61
N ARG A 63 -3.07 10.35 1.97
CA ARG A 63 -4.28 10.30 1.10
C ARG A 63 -4.36 9.14 0.11
N MET A 64 -3.58 8.08 0.26
CA MET A 64 -3.81 6.82 -0.47
C MET A 64 -5.03 6.09 0.11
N ASN A 65 -5.88 5.54 -0.77
CA ASN A 65 -7.14 4.91 -0.37
C ASN A 65 -7.32 3.49 -0.89
N GLU A 66 -6.47 3.05 -1.83
CA GLU A 66 -6.40 1.66 -2.30
C GLU A 66 -4.96 1.15 -2.19
N PHE A 67 -4.79 -0.08 -1.74
CA PHE A 67 -3.48 -0.70 -1.55
C PHE A 67 -3.43 -2.00 -2.35
N ILE A 68 -2.44 -2.11 -3.23
CA ILE A 68 -2.26 -3.23 -4.14
C ILE A 68 -0.94 -3.89 -3.80
N PHE A 69 -1.00 -5.20 -3.58
CA PHE A 69 0.15 -6.01 -3.21
C PHE A 69 0.36 -7.13 -4.22
N TYR A 70 1.62 -7.51 -4.42
CA TYR A 70 1.95 -8.68 -5.22
C TYR A 70 1.63 -9.96 -4.47
N TRP A 71 0.98 -10.88 -5.19
CA TRP A 71 0.83 -12.27 -4.80
C TRP A 71 1.56 -13.16 -5.81
N LEU A 72 2.89 -13.13 -5.74
CA LEU A 72 3.75 -14.01 -6.52
C LEU A 72 4.04 -15.26 -5.70
N ARG A 73 3.93 -16.42 -6.34
CA ARG A 73 4.24 -17.72 -5.76
C ARG A 73 5.47 -18.31 -6.44
N GLU A 74 5.95 -19.46 -5.95
CA GLU A 74 7.13 -20.12 -6.51
C GLU A 74 7.01 -20.40 -8.01
N GLU A 75 5.79 -20.65 -8.53
CA GLU A 75 5.59 -20.87 -9.97
C GLU A 75 5.95 -19.62 -10.81
N ALA A 76 5.99 -18.43 -10.21
CA ALA A 76 6.45 -17.22 -10.89
C ALA A 76 7.93 -17.31 -11.30
N LEU A 77 8.74 -18.11 -10.60
CA LEU A 77 10.15 -18.33 -10.95
C LEU A 77 10.32 -18.99 -12.32
N GLU A 78 9.34 -19.80 -12.75
CA GLU A 78 9.32 -20.42 -14.09
C GLU A 78 9.17 -19.37 -15.21
N TYR A 79 8.60 -18.20 -14.87
CA TYR A 79 8.38 -17.08 -15.79
C TYR A 79 9.44 -15.98 -15.63
N ALA A 80 10.64 -16.34 -15.15
CA ALA A 80 11.78 -15.44 -14.95
C ALA A 80 11.52 -14.26 -13.99
N TYR A 81 10.54 -14.37 -13.09
CA TYR A 81 10.46 -13.44 -11.96
C TYR A 81 11.63 -13.65 -11.01
N ASP A 82 12.13 -12.54 -10.46
CA ASP A 82 13.23 -12.56 -9.50
C ASP A 82 12.80 -13.23 -8.18
N ARG A 83 13.68 -14.05 -7.62
CA ARG A 83 13.44 -14.77 -6.35
C ARG A 83 13.07 -13.83 -5.21
N THR A 84 13.75 -12.68 -5.13
CA THR A 84 13.49 -11.65 -4.12
C THR A 84 12.07 -11.11 -4.25
N MET A 85 11.51 -11.02 -5.46
CA MET A 85 10.12 -10.58 -5.65
C MET A 85 9.13 -11.59 -5.09
N VAL A 86 9.39 -12.88 -5.29
CA VAL A 86 8.54 -13.96 -4.76
C VAL A 86 8.61 -13.95 -3.23
N GLU A 87 9.80 -13.91 -2.65
CA GLU A 87 10.01 -13.92 -1.20
C GLU A 87 9.44 -12.68 -0.50
N ARG A 88 9.43 -11.52 -1.17
CA ARG A 88 8.87 -10.27 -0.64
C ARG A 88 7.41 -10.03 -1.02
N SER A 89 6.79 -10.94 -1.76
CA SER A 89 5.35 -10.92 -2.04
C SER A 89 4.57 -11.56 -0.90
N ALA A 90 3.27 -11.29 -0.83
CA ALA A 90 2.43 -11.93 0.17
C ALA A 90 2.33 -13.44 -0.11
N GLY A 91 2.63 -14.28 0.88
CA GLY A 91 2.31 -15.71 0.85
C GLY A 91 0.82 -15.97 1.10
N ARG A 92 0.35 -17.19 0.81
CA ARG A 92 -1.07 -17.57 1.06
C ARG A 92 -1.47 -17.38 2.52
N GLU A 93 -0.66 -17.88 3.46
CA GLU A 93 -0.92 -17.74 4.89
C GLU A 93 -0.96 -16.27 5.32
N THR A 94 -0.05 -15.44 4.80
CA THR A 94 -0.06 -14.00 5.03
C THR A 94 -1.36 -13.37 4.52
N LEU A 95 -1.81 -13.70 3.31
CA LEU A 95 -3.07 -13.19 2.78
C LEU A 95 -4.28 -13.63 3.61
N GLU A 96 -4.34 -14.90 4.00
CA GLU A 96 -5.40 -15.43 4.86
C GLU A 96 -5.45 -14.69 6.20
N ARG A 97 -4.31 -14.57 6.89
CA ARG A 97 -4.17 -13.81 8.14
C ARG A 97 -4.57 -12.35 7.97
N LEU A 98 -4.10 -11.67 6.92
CA LEU A 98 -4.45 -10.28 6.67
C LEU A 98 -5.96 -10.11 6.48
N ALA A 99 -6.58 -11.00 5.71
CA ALA A 99 -8.01 -10.96 5.40
C ALA A 99 -8.89 -11.23 6.63
N THR A 100 -8.49 -12.15 7.51
CA THR A 100 -9.31 -12.58 8.66
C THR A 100 -9.05 -11.78 9.92
N GLU A 101 -7.83 -11.28 10.14
CA GLU A 101 -7.42 -10.70 11.42
C GLU A 101 -7.04 -9.21 11.36
N VAL A 102 -6.45 -8.75 10.25
CA VAL A 102 -5.82 -7.41 10.15
C VAL A 102 -6.75 -6.41 9.46
N ILE A 103 -7.22 -6.72 8.25
CA ILE A 103 -8.09 -5.85 7.45
C ILE A 103 -9.40 -5.52 8.18
N PRO A 104 -10.07 -6.46 8.87
CA PRO A 104 -11.28 -6.12 9.64
C PRO A 104 -11.03 -5.03 10.70
N LYS A 105 -9.89 -5.08 11.40
CA LYS A 105 -9.50 -4.08 12.40
C LYS A 105 -9.19 -2.73 11.77
N LEU A 106 -8.52 -2.71 10.61
CA LEU A 106 -8.26 -1.48 9.84
C LEU A 106 -9.53 -0.78 9.35
N ARG A 107 -10.59 -1.57 9.11
CA ARG A 107 -11.89 -1.08 8.64
C ARG A 107 -12.83 -0.69 9.78
N ALA A 108 -12.57 -1.16 11.00
CA ALA A 108 -13.32 -0.71 12.16
C ALA A 108 -13.17 0.80 12.31
N LYS A 109 -14.29 1.52 12.45
CA LYS A 109 -14.23 2.95 12.75
C LYS A 109 -13.56 3.12 14.12
N PRO A 110 -12.65 4.10 14.30
CA PRO A 110 -12.12 4.39 15.63
C PRO A 110 -13.29 4.66 16.57
N THR A 111 -13.31 3.96 17.71
CA THR A 111 -14.30 4.20 18.76
C THR A 111 -14.08 5.61 19.26
N SER A 112 -15.07 6.48 19.02
CA SER A 112 -15.11 7.88 19.45
C SER A 112 -15.01 8.03 20.95
#